data_AF-E0WTE1-F1
#
_entry.id   AF-E0WTE1-F1
#
_cell.length_a   1.000
_cell.length_b   1.000
_cell.length_c   1.000
_cell.angle_alpha   90.00
_cell.angle_beta   90.00
_cell.angle_gamma   90.00
#
_symmetry.space_group_name_H-M   'P 1'
#
loop_
_entity.id
_entity.type
_entity.pdbx_description
1 polymer ?
#
loop_
_entity_poly.entity_id
_entity_poly.type
_entity_poly.pdbx_seq_one_letter_code
_entity_poly.pdbx_strand_id
1 'polypeptide(L)' 'MTHTLITLSRHSHQYREFTIVRHPKTAVNPIVHYHLWLDNNSFGKVDTLEQATGYIDCRAGFHFVFFVINKINI' A
#
# COMPACT_ATOMS: atom_id res chain seq x y z
N MET A 1 1.47 -18.83 -4.66
CA MET A 1 2.82 -18.33 -5.00
C MET A 1 3.24 -17.37 -3.89
N THR A 2 4.38 -17.58 -3.25
CA THR A 2 4.87 -16.74 -2.15
C THR A 2 5.73 -15.62 -2.70
N HIS A 3 5.25 -14.38 -2.68
CA HIS A 3 6.07 -13.23 -3.07
C HIS A 3 6.80 -12.70 -1.85
N THR A 4 8.05 -12.31 -2.05
CA THR A 4 8.91 -11.84 -0.97
C THR A 4 8.71 -10.34 -0.79
N LEU A 5 8.41 -9.93 0.44
CA LEU A 5 8.43 -8.52 0.82
C LEU A 5 9.89 -8.12 1.08
N ILE A 6 10.43 -7.25 0.24
CA ILE A 6 11.80 -6.75 0.35
C ILE A 6 11.76 -5.43 1.13
N THR A 7 12.49 -5.35 2.23
CA THR A 7 12.61 -4.09 2.99
C THR A 7 13.64 -3.20 2.30
N LEU A 8 13.20 -2.07 1.73
CA LEU A 8 14.09 -1.07 1.14
C LEU A 8 14.63 -0.11 2.21
N SER A 9 13.78 0.30 3.14
CA SER A 9 14.14 1.17 4.26
C SER A 9 13.21 0.97 5.47
N ARG A 10 13.45 1.70 6.56
CA ARG A 10 12.59 1.68 7.76
C ARG A 10 11.11 1.98 7.48
N HIS A 11 10.83 2.69 6.40
CA HIS A 11 9.48 3.14 6.03
C HIS A 11 9.11 2.77 4.61
N SER A 12 9.91 2.00 3.88
CA SER A 12 9.60 1.59 2.52
C SER A 12 9.90 0.12 2.31
N HIS A 13 8.96 -0.57 1.66
CA HIS A 13 9.06 -1.98 1.32
C HIS A 13 8.72 -2.14 -0.16
N GLN A 14 9.28 -3.15 -0.80
CA GLN A 14 8.98 -3.51 -2.18
C GLN A 14 8.28 -4.87 -2.21
N TYR A 15 7.24 -4.98 -3.02
CA TYR A 15 6.45 -6.20 -3.19
C TYR A 15 5.95 -6.31 -4.63
N ARG A 16 6.42 -7.31 -5.39
CA ARG A 16 6.06 -7.54 -6.81
C ARG A 16 6.08 -6.24 -7.65
N GLU A 17 7.20 -5.52 -7.63
CA GLU A 17 7.40 -4.22 -8.29
C GLU A 17 6.68 -3.02 -7.65
N PHE A 18 5.75 -3.23 -6.72
CA PHE A 18 5.15 -2.11 -5.98
C PHE A 18 6.09 -1.62 -4.88
N THR A 19 6.15 -0.31 -4.72
CA THR A 19 6.74 0.35 -3.58
C THR A 19 5.65 0.70 -2.57
N ILE A 20 5.73 0.11 -1.38
CA ILE A 20 4.84 0.34 -0.26
C ILE A 20 5.54 1.28 0.71
N VAL A 21 5.04 2.52 0.81
CA VAL A 21 5.58 3.55 1.71
C VAL A 21 4.72 3.63 2.96
N ARG A 22 5.32 3.33 4.11
CA ARG A 22 4.71 3.44 5.44
C ARG A 22 4.82 4.88 5.94
N HIS A 23 3.68 5.50 6.14
CA HIS A 23 3.58 6.77 6.85
C HIS A 23 3.30 6.50 8.33
N PRO A 24 4.25 6.82 9.24
CA PRO A 24 4.06 6.60 10.66
C PRO A 24 2.98 7.53 11.22
N LYS A 25 2.40 7.12 12.36
CA LYS A 25 1.46 7.95 13.12
C LYS A 25 2.14 9.28 13.47
N THR A 26 1.43 10.37 13.24
CA THR A 26 1.84 11.71 13.67
C THR A 26 0.76 12.26 14.60
N ALA A 27 1.06 13.31 15.36
CA ALA A 27 0.08 13.95 16.23
C ALA A 27 -1.18 14.43 15.47
N VAL A 28 -1.06 14.67 14.15
CA VAL A 28 -2.15 15.06 13.25
C VAL A 28 -2.89 13.85 12.67
N ASN A 29 -2.17 12.77 12.33
CA ASN A 29 -2.75 11.55 11.76
C ASN A 29 -2.48 10.35 12.69
N PRO A 30 -3.46 9.95 13.53
CA PRO A 30 -3.28 8.91 14.55
C PRO A 30 -3.22 7.48 13.97
N ILE A 31 -3.37 7.32 12.66
CA ILE A 31 -3.42 6.05 11.96
C ILE A 31 -2.16 5.89 11.09
N VAL A 32 -1.61 4.68 11.06
CA VAL A 32 -0.52 4.34 10.12
C VAL A 32 -1.17 4.07 8.78
N HIS A 33 -0.69 4.72 7.73
CA HIS A 33 -1.15 4.45 6.38
C HIS A 33 0.02 3.95 5.53
N TYR A 34 -0.25 3.00 4.66
CA TYR A 34 0.65 2.48 3.66
C TYR A 34 0.19 2.98 2.30
N HIS A 35 1.07 3.69 1.61
CA HIS A 35 0.82 4.21 0.29
C HIS A 35 1.44 3.27 -0.75
N LEU A 36 0.63 2.79 -1.68
CA LEU A 36 1.07 1.93 -2.77
C LEU A 36 1.44 2.76 -4.00
N TRP A 37 2.66 2.56 -4.49
CA TRP A 37 3.21 3.17 -5.69
C TRP A 37 3.69 2.11 -6.68
N LEU A 38 3.46 2.32 -7.96
CA LEU A 38 4.04 1.53 -9.05
C LEU A 38 4.34 2.45 -10.23
N ASP A 39 5.58 2.47 -10.70
CA ASP A 39 6.02 3.23 -11.87
C ASP A 39 5.45 4.66 -11.92
N ASN A 40 5.64 5.40 -10.83
CA ASN A 40 5.18 6.79 -10.63
C ASN A 40 3.65 6.98 -10.51
N ASN A 41 2.87 5.91 -10.53
CA ASN A 41 1.43 5.95 -10.29
C ASN A 41 1.12 5.61 -8.83
N SER A 42 0.25 6.44 -8.23
CA SER A 42 -0.27 6.24 -6.88
C SER A 42 -1.59 5.46 -6.92
N PHE A 43 -1.66 4.34 -6.21
CA PHE A 43 -2.85 3.46 -6.19
C PHE A 43 -3.76 3.67 -4.98
N GLY A 44 -3.37 4.54 -4.05
CA GLY A 44 -4.13 4.86 -2.85
C GLY A 44 -3.40 4.47 -1.56
N LYS A 45 -4.09 4.70 -0.44
CA LYS A 45 -3.58 4.46 0.91
C LYS A 45 -4.43 3.40 1.59
N VAL A 46 -3.78 2.50 2.31
CA VAL A 46 -4.42 1.44 3.12
C VAL A 46 -3.87 1.49 4.53
N ASP A 47 -4.58 0.91 5.51
CA ASP A 47 -4.19 1.05 6.92
C ASP A 47 -3.26 -0.09 7.38
N THR A 48 -3.20 -1.19 6.63
CA THR A 48 -2.35 -2.35 6.96
C THR A 48 -1.49 -2.83 5.80
N LEU A 49 -0.36 -3.46 6.13
CA LEU A 49 0.54 -4.06 5.15
C LEU A 49 -0.10 -5.27 4.45
N GLU A 50 -0.90 -6.07 5.17
CA GLU A 50 -1.66 -7.19 4.61
C GLU A 50 -2.68 -6.74 3.56
N GLN A 51 -3.35 -5.61 3.78
CA GLN A 51 -4.23 -5.00 2.77
C GLN A 51 -3.43 -4.56 1.54
N ALA A 52 -2.23 -4.01 1.72
CA ALA A 52 -1.38 -3.60 0.62
C ALA A 52 -0.92 -4.80 -0.22
N THR A 53 -0.38 -5.84 0.42
CA THR A 53 0.05 -7.06 -0.28
C THR A 53 -1.12 -7.81 -0.90
N GLY A 54 -2.27 -7.86 -0.21
CA GLY A 54 -3.51 -8.43 -0.73
C GLY A 54 -4.03 -7.68 -1.96
N TYR A 55 -4.01 -6.35 -1.96
CA TYR A 55 -4.37 -5.56 -3.15
C TYR A 55 -3.47 -5.87 -4.35
N ILE A 56 -2.15 -5.98 -4.11
CA ILE A 56 -1.17 -6.27 -5.16
C ILE A 56 -1.37 -7.70 -5.70
N ASP A 57 -1.63 -8.66 -4.82
CA ASP A 57 -1.91 -10.04 -5.20
C ASP A 57 -3.21 -10.19 -5.98
N CYS A 58 -4.28 -9.52 -5.54
CA CYS A 58 -5.55 -9.49 -6.26
C CYS A 58 -5.45 -8.77 -7.60
N ARG A 59 -4.61 -7.73 -7.72
CA ARG A 59 -4.39 -7.06 -9.01
C ARG A 59 -3.68 -7.96 -10.02
N ALA A 60 -2.84 -8.88 -9.56
CA ALA A 60 -2.24 -9.91 -10.40
C ALA A 60 -3.20 -11.06 -10.75
N GLY A 61 -4.41 -11.10 -10.17
CA GLY A 61 -5.40 -12.15 -10.40
C GLY A 61 -6.81 -11.72 -9.99
N PHE A 62 -7.53 -11.13 -10.94
CA PHE A 62 -9.01 -10.99 -11.01
C PHE A 62 -9.83 -10.88 -9.71
N HIS A 63 -10.42 -9.68 -9.56
CA HIS A 63 -11.69 -9.33 -8.90
C HIS A 63 -11.81 -9.52 -7.37
N PHE A 64 -11.55 -8.42 -6.63
CA PHE A 64 -12.24 -8.16 -5.37
C PHE A 64 -12.74 -6.71 -5.32
N VAL A 65 -14.02 -6.58 -4.95
CA VAL A 65 -14.76 -5.35 -4.69
C VAL A 65 -14.41 -4.88 -3.27
N PHE A 66 -14.37 -3.55 -3.06
CA PHE A 66 -13.96 -2.79 -1.86
C PHE A 66 -12.43 -2.59 -1.70
N PHE A 67 -11.91 -1.39 -1.40
CA PHE A 67 -12.26 -0.54 -0.27
C PHE A 67 -11.84 0.93 -0.53
N VAL A 68 -12.62 1.82 0.07
CA VAL A 68 -12.47 3.28 0.28
C VAL A 68 -11.10 3.87 -0.08
N ILE A 69 -11.01 4.53 -1.22
CA ILE A 69 -10.03 5.60 -1.40
C ILE A 69 -10.69 6.85 -0.84
N ASN A 70 -10.31 7.22 0.38
CA ASN A 70 -10.59 8.54 0.92
C ASN A 70 -9.96 9.54 -0.06
N LYS A 71 -10.82 10.11 -0.92
CA LYS A 71 -10.51 11.20 -1.81
C LYS A 71 -10.29 12.43 -0.92
N ILE A 72 -9.12 12.51 -0.29
CA ILE A 72 -8.65 13.77 0.29
C ILE A 72 -8.59 14.75 -0.87
N ASN A 73 -9.51 15.71 -0.79
CA ASN A 73 -9.76 16.78 -1.75
C ASN A 73 -8.44 17.46 -2.16
N ILE A 74 -8.28 17.65 -3.47
CA ILE A 74 -7.66 18.86 -4.06
C ILE A 74 -8.79 19.88 -4.19
#